data_AF-A0A2E0WSC8-F1
#
_entry.id   AF-A0A2E0WSC8-F1
#
_cell.length_a   1.000
_cell.length_b   1.000
_cell.length_c   1.000
_cell.angle_alpha   90.00
_cell.angle_beta   90.00
_cell.angle_gamma   90.00
#
_symmetry.space_group_name_H-M   'P 1'
#
loop_
_entity.id
_entity.type
_entity.pdbx_description
1 polymer ?
#
loop_
_entity_poly.entity_id
_entity_poly.type
_entity_poly.pdbx_seq_one_letter_code
_entity_poly.pdbx_strand_id
1 'polypeptide(L)'
;MSNEDTKYFDLYTTGIGYLNRVREVTPKEGSPFWSVTIAALRGSADDAQYSYFECRVSGKQAQEIVRQLKPAVEGKLKVLVGFTLSDLFAEAYTYKNGDKAGETGVSLKARLLRVGWAKVDGQPFYSEQAA
;
A
#
# COMPACT_ATOMS: atom_id res chain seq x y z
N MET A 1 12.55 -20.96 -23.21
CA MET A 1 13.19 -19.83 -22.51
C MET A 1 13.30 -20.25 -21.06
N SER A 2 14.52 -20.42 -20.56
CA SER A 2 14.77 -20.69 -19.14
C SER A 2 14.15 -19.55 -18.34
N ASN A 3 13.15 -19.85 -17.51
CA ASN A 3 12.82 -18.98 -16.37
C ASN A 3 14.03 -19.05 -15.44
N GLU A 4 15.04 -18.24 -15.71
CA GLU A 4 15.98 -17.88 -14.66
C GLU A 4 15.16 -17.11 -13.63
N ASP A 5 14.80 -17.79 -12.54
CA ASP A 5 14.20 -17.15 -11.38
C ASP A 5 15.11 -16.01 -10.96
N THR A 6 14.74 -14.79 -11.35
CA THR A 6 15.56 -13.63 -11.07
C THR A 6 15.57 -13.45 -9.56
N LYS A 7 16.75 -13.63 -8.95
CA LYS A 7 16.91 -13.54 -7.51
C LYS A 7 17.07 -12.08 -7.12
N TYR A 8 16.22 -11.62 -6.22
CA TYR A 8 16.27 -10.28 -5.65
C TYR A 8 16.53 -10.37 -4.15
N PHE A 9 17.24 -9.38 -3.60
CA PHE A 9 17.19 -9.11 -2.17
C PHE A 9 15.97 -8.25 -1.90
N ASP A 10 15.11 -8.70 -1.00
CA ASP A 10 13.93 -7.94 -0.61
C ASP A 10 14.05 -7.48 0.85
N LEU A 11 13.77 -6.20 1.06
CA LEU A 11 13.46 -5.66 2.39
C LEU A 11 11.96 -5.81 2.63
N TYR A 12 11.57 -6.73 3.51
CA TYR A 12 10.16 -6.95 3.85
C TYR A 12 9.73 -6.16 5.08
N THR A 13 8.48 -5.70 5.07
CA THR A 13 7.82 -5.14 6.25
C THR A 13 6.40 -5.67 6.33
N THR A 14 6.03 -6.26 7.46
CA THR A 14 4.66 -6.71 7.72
C THR A 14 4.02 -5.82 8.79
N GLY A 15 2.70 -5.70 8.74
CA GLY A 15 2.00 -4.87 9.71
C GLY A 15 0.51 -4.81 9.49
N ILE A 16 -0.12 -3.95 10.28
CA ILE A 16 -1.55 -3.60 10.17
C ILE A 16 -1.68 -2.12 9.85
N GLY A 17 -2.66 -1.75 9.04
CA GLY A 17 -2.84 -0.35 8.66
C GLY A 17 -4.08 -0.11 7.84
N TYR A 18 -4.43 1.15 7.67
CA TYR A 18 -5.59 1.53 6.86
C TYR A 18 -5.21 1.67 5.39
N LEU A 19 -5.97 0.99 4.53
CA LEU A 19 -5.87 1.09 3.08
C LEU A 19 -6.62 2.34 2.60
N ASN A 20 -5.89 3.25 1.95
CA ASN A 20 -6.39 4.53 1.47
C ASN A 20 -6.02 4.77 0.00
N ARG A 21 -6.64 5.78 -0.61
CA ARG A 21 -6.26 6.34 -1.93
C ARG A 21 -6.07 5.29 -3.04
N VAL A 22 -6.98 4.31 -3.10
CA VAL A 22 -6.95 3.23 -4.10
C VAL A 22 -7.26 3.78 -5.50
N ARG A 23 -6.26 3.72 -6.39
CA ARG A 23 -6.36 4.21 -7.76
C ARG A 23 -5.60 3.34 -8.75
N GLU A 24 -6.10 3.30 -9.97
CA GLU A 24 -5.34 2.81 -11.10
C GLU A 24 -4.52 3.97 -11.68
N VAL A 25 -3.25 3.72 -11.92
CA VAL A 25 -2.30 4.69 -12.51
C VAL A 25 -1.96 4.20 -13.90
N THR A 26 -2.27 5.02 -14.89
CA THR A 26 -1.91 4.79 -16.29
C THR A 26 -0.72 5.69 -16.66
N PRO A 27 0.52 5.16 -16.66
CA PRO A 27 1.69 5.95 -17.02
C PRO A 27 1.73 6.25 -18.53
N LYS A 28 2.54 7.24 -18.93
CA LYS A 28 2.79 7.52 -20.36
C LYS A 28 3.49 6.35 -21.06
N GLU A 29 4.36 5.65 -20.34
CA GLU A 29 5.09 4.47 -20.78
C GLU A 29 4.95 3.35 -19.75
N GLY A 30 4.81 2.11 -20.23
CA GLY A 30 4.59 0.92 -19.40
C GLY A 30 3.12 0.61 -19.16
N SER A 31 2.85 -0.46 -18.40
CA SER A 31 1.50 -0.96 -18.15
C SER A 31 0.81 -0.21 -17.00
N PRO A 32 -0.53 -0.02 -17.07
CA PRO A 32 -1.32 0.44 -15.94
C PRO A 32 -1.08 -0.40 -14.68
N PHE A 33 -1.17 0.22 -13.52
CA PHE A 33 -0.96 -0.46 -12.24
C PHE A 33 -1.79 0.16 -11.12
N TRP A 34 -2.11 -0.67 -10.13
CA TRP A 34 -2.77 -0.20 -8.91
C TRP A 34 -1.78 0.48 -7.97
N SER A 35 -2.20 1.61 -7.40
CA SER A 35 -1.49 2.33 -6.35
C SER A 35 -2.43 2.58 -5.17
N VAL A 36 -1.89 2.44 -3.96
CA VAL A 36 -2.59 2.65 -2.69
C VAL A 36 -1.69 3.42 -1.73
N THR A 37 -2.31 4.01 -0.70
CA THR A 37 -1.59 4.51 0.46
C THR A 37 -1.92 3.63 1.66
N ILE A 38 -0.92 3.10 2.35
CA ILE A 38 -1.10 2.39 3.62
C ILE A 38 -0.74 3.35 4.75
N ALA A 39 -1.71 3.66 5.62
CA ALA A 39 -1.45 4.30 6.90
C ALA A 39 -1.13 3.20 7.91
N ALA A 40 0.13 2.81 7.99
CA ALA A 40 0.59 1.72 8.85
C ALA A 40 0.59 2.17 10.31
N LEU A 41 -0.03 1.36 11.17
CA LEU A 41 -0.10 1.62 12.61
C LEU A 41 1.26 1.34 13.27
N ARG A 42 1.65 2.23 14.17
CA ARG A 42 2.81 2.12 15.06
C ARG A 42 2.50 2.80 16.40
N GLY A 43 3.36 2.62 17.39
CA GLY A 43 3.15 3.18 18.73
C GLY A 43 2.30 2.27 19.61
N SER A 44 1.71 2.84 20.66
CA SER A 44 0.88 2.08 21.59
C SER A 44 -0.56 1.94 21.08
N ALA A 45 -1.32 0.99 21.61
CA ALA A 45 -2.73 0.84 21.26
C ALA A 45 -3.59 2.03 21.71
N ASP A 46 -3.18 2.72 22.79
CA ASP A 46 -3.87 3.88 23.34
C ASP A 46 -3.44 5.22 22.68
N ASP A 47 -2.33 5.20 21.94
CA ASP A 47 -1.78 6.34 21.19
C ASP A 47 -1.29 5.85 19.82
N ALA A 48 -2.25 5.55 18.94
CA ALA A 48 -1.98 5.04 17.61
C ALA A 48 -1.33 6.11 16.73
N GLN A 49 -0.10 5.85 16.31
CA GLN A 49 0.66 6.68 15.38
C GLN A 49 0.68 6.03 13.99
N TYR A 50 1.00 6.83 12.97
CA TYR A 50 0.95 6.37 11.57
C TYR A 50 2.24 6.65 10.82
N SER A 51 2.73 5.64 10.11
CA SER A 51 3.68 5.80 9.01
C SER A 51 2.94 5.61 7.69
N TYR A 52 3.06 6.57 6.78
CA TYR A 52 2.35 6.53 5.50
C TYR A 52 3.27 5.99 4.40
N PHE A 53 2.84 4.91 3.74
CA PHE A 53 3.52 4.34 2.59
C PHE A 53 2.71 4.53 1.32
N GLU A 54 3.33 5.05 0.27
CA GLU A 54 2.79 5.01 -1.08
C GLU A 54 3.22 3.70 -1.75
N CYS A 55 2.26 2.84 -2.01
CA CYS A 55 2.53 1.49 -2.48
C CYS A 55 2.09 1.31 -3.94
N ARG A 56 2.97 0.74 -4.76
CA ARG A 56 2.54 0.02 -5.98
C ARG A 56 2.02 -1.35 -5.56
N VAL A 57 0.85 -1.77 -6.05
CA VAL A 57 0.34 -3.11 -5.75
C VAL A 57 0.91 -4.10 -6.76
N SER A 58 1.87 -4.90 -6.29
CA SER A 58 2.66 -5.80 -7.15
C SER A 58 2.25 -7.26 -7.01
N GLY A 59 1.69 -7.67 -5.87
CA GLY A 59 1.20 -9.02 -5.68
C GLY A 59 -0.13 -9.25 -6.40
N LYS A 60 -0.27 -10.36 -7.12
CA LYS A 60 -1.50 -10.70 -7.86
C LYS A 60 -2.72 -10.79 -6.92
N GLN A 61 -2.58 -11.51 -5.80
CA GLN A 61 -3.60 -11.59 -4.76
C GLN A 61 -3.96 -10.21 -4.22
N ALA A 62 -2.96 -9.39 -3.91
CA ALA A 62 -3.19 -8.04 -3.41
C ALA A 62 -3.92 -7.15 -4.43
N GLN A 63 -3.62 -7.27 -5.73
CA GLN A 63 -4.32 -6.53 -6.78
C GLN A 63 -5.82 -6.85 -6.83
N GLU A 64 -6.17 -8.14 -6.74
CA GLU A 64 -7.56 -8.59 -6.74
C GLU A 64 -8.33 -8.04 -5.53
N ILE A 65 -7.75 -8.13 -4.33
CA ILE A 65 -8.37 -7.64 -3.10
C ILE A 65 -8.48 -6.11 -3.08
N VAL A 66 -7.42 -5.39 -3.48
CA VAL A 66 -7.44 -3.92 -3.55
C VAL A 66 -8.52 -3.43 -4.51
N ARG A 67 -8.69 -4.08 -5.66
CA ARG A 67 -9.77 -3.75 -6.62
C ARG A 67 -11.15 -3.89 -5.99
N GLN A 68 -11.37 -4.96 -5.21
CA GLN A 68 -12.65 -5.18 -4.53
C GLN A 68 -12.89 -4.21 -3.35
N LEU A 69 -11.83 -3.77 -2.67
CA LEU A 69 -11.90 -2.81 -1.56
C LEU A 69 -12.06 -1.36 -2.03
N LYS A 70 -11.83 -1.07 -3.31
CA LYS A 70 -11.91 0.29 -3.88
C LYS A 70 -13.23 1.01 -3.55
N PRO A 71 -14.42 0.43 -3.75
CA PRO A 71 -15.68 1.11 -3.46
C PRO A 71 -15.83 1.47 -1.98
N ALA A 72 -15.32 0.64 -1.05
CA ALA A 72 -15.34 0.93 0.38
C ALA A 72 -14.46 2.14 0.72
N VAL A 73 -13.26 2.21 0.13
CA VAL A 73 -12.36 3.36 0.30
C VAL A 73 -12.97 4.63 -0.29
N GLU A 74 -13.59 4.56 -1.48
CA GLU A 74 -14.27 5.71 -2.11
C GLU A 74 -15.52 6.15 -1.34
N GLY A 75 -16.23 5.18 -0.74
CA GLY A 75 -17.33 5.39 0.20
C GLY A 75 -16.89 5.91 1.57
N LYS A 76 -15.59 6.20 1.77
CA LYS A 76 -15.00 6.68 3.03
C LYS A 76 -15.18 5.73 4.22
N LEU A 77 -15.38 4.43 3.96
CA LEU A 77 -15.40 3.40 4.99
C LEU A 77 -13.98 3.12 5.48
N LYS A 78 -13.84 2.69 6.74
CA LYS A 78 -12.52 2.35 7.31
C LYS A 78 -12.10 0.96 6.85
N VAL A 79 -11.13 0.91 5.95
CA VAL A 79 -10.57 -0.36 5.45
C VAL A 79 -9.27 -0.68 6.18
N LEU A 80 -9.32 -1.58 7.16
CA LEU A 80 -8.14 -2.04 7.92
C LEU A 80 -7.62 -3.35 7.31
N VAL A 81 -6.31 -3.42 7.04
CA VAL A 81 -5.68 -4.59 6.42
C VAL A 81 -4.48 -5.06 7.21
N GLY A 82 -4.27 -6.38 7.24
CA GLY A 82 -2.96 -6.98 7.52
C GLY A 82 -2.18 -7.12 6.22
N PHE A 83 -0.97 -6.59 6.15
CA PHE A 83 -0.23 -6.45 4.89
C PHE A 83 1.21 -6.98 4.96
N THR A 84 1.76 -7.27 3.77
CA THR A 84 3.21 -7.43 3.54
C THR A 84 3.65 -6.46 2.45
N LEU A 85 4.62 -5.61 2.79
CA LEU A 85 5.32 -4.74 1.85
C LEU A 85 6.70 -5.30 1.52
N SER A 86 7.22 -4.98 0.34
CA SER A 86 8.64 -5.13 0.00
C SER A 86 9.23 -3.87 -0.61
N ASP A 87 10.55 -3.86 -0.81
CA ASP A 87 11.26 -2.80 -1.52
C ASP A 87 10.95 -1.42 -0.90
N LEU A 88 11.05 -1.34 0.43
CA LEU A 88 10.81 -0.10 1.17
C LEU A 88 12.00 0.85 0.98
N PHE A 89 11.73 2.06 0.50
CA PHE A 89 12.71 3.13 0.42
C PHE A 89 12.07 4.51 0.64
N ALA A 90 12.90 5.48 1.02
CA ALA A 90 12.51 6.88 1.08
C ALA A 90 12.87 7.59 -0.23
N GLU A 91 11.95 8.38 -0.76
CA GLU A 91 12.16 9.21 -1.94
C GLU A 91 11.93 10.67 -1.60
N ALA A 92 12.94 11.51 -1.82
CA ALA A 92 12.82 12.94 -1.71
C ALA A 92 12.11 13.51 -2.95
N TYR A 93 11.22 14.49 -2.75
CA TYR A 93 10.58 15.21 -3.84
C TYR A 93 10.49 16.70 -3.50
N THR A 94 10.36 17.55 -4.51
CA THR A 94 10.12 18.97 -4.32
C THR A 94 8.64 19.28 -4.50
N TYR A 95 8.04 19.98 -3.55
CA TYR A 95 6.68 20.49 -3.69
C TYR A 95 6.64 21.50 -4.84
N LYS A 96 5.77 21.26 -5.83
CA LYS A 96 5.66 22.14 -7.01
C LYS A 96 4.72 23.33 -6.77
N ASN A 97 3.71 23.16 -5.93
CA ASN A 97 2.62 24.12 -5.72
C ASN A 97 2.23 24.16 -4.23
N GLY A 98 1.47 25.19 -3.85
CA GLY A 98 0.96 25.40 -2.48
C GLY A 98 1.98 26.08 -1.56
N ASP A 99 1.63 26.20 -0.28
CA ASP A 99 2.41 26.99 0.69
C ASP A 99 3.83 26.48 0.91
N LYS A 100 4.08 25.20 0.61
CA LYS A 100 5.41 24.55 0.70
C LYS A 100 6.16 24.51 -0.62
N ALA A 101 5.71 25.22 -1.65
CA ALA A 101 6.34 25.17 -2.98
C ALA A 101 7.85 25.50 -2.89
N GLY A 102 8.67 24.66 -3.51
CA GLY A 102 10.14 24.74 -3.45
C GLY A 102 10.79 23.98 -2.28
N GLU A 103 10.02 23.59 -1.25
CA GLU A 103 10.55 22.78 -0.16
C GLU A 103 10.75 21.30 -0.55
N THR A 104 11.67 20.63 0.14
CA THR A 104 11.89 19.18 0.02
C THR A 104 10.93 18.42 0.95
N GLY A 105 10.09 17.57 0.36
CA GLY A 105 9.34 16.53 1.05
C GLY A 105 10.02 15.16 0.95
N VAL A 106 9.57 14.22 1.77
CA VAL A 106 9.99 12.81 1.72
C VAL A 106 8.74 11.93 1.67
N SER A 107 8.70 11.00 0.72
CA SER A 107 7.68 9.95 0.62
C SER A 107 8.31 8.60 0.95
N LEU A 108 7.64 7.79 1.77
CA LEU A 108 8.01 6.38 1.93
C LEU A 108 7.30 5.59 0.84
N LYS A 109 8.07 4.89 0.01
CA LYS A 109 7.55 4.07 -1.09
C LYS A 109 7.83 2.61 -0.84
N ALA A 110 6.90 1.77 -1.28
CA ALA A 110 7.04 0.33 -1.19
C ALA A 110 6.22 -0.39 -2.27
N ARG A 111 6.30 -1.73 -2.28
CA ARG A 111 5.41 -2.60 -3.05
C ARG A 111 4.49 -3.34 -2.10
N LEU A 112 3.18 -3.24 -2.31
CA LEU A 112 2.22 -4.10 -1.62
C LEU A 112 2.22 -5.47 -2.30
N LEU A 113 2.70 -6.47 -1.59
CA LEU A 113 2.79 -7.84 -2.08
C LEU A 113 1.62 -8.71 -1.65
N ARG A 114 1.12 -8.48 -0.44
CA ARG A 114 0.08 -9.34 0.14
C ARG A 114 -0.86 -8.54 1.02
N VAL A 115 -2.14 -8.87 0.94
CA VAL A 115 -3.16 -8.49 1.92
C VAL A 115 -3.57 -9.77 2.61
N GLY A 116 -3.08 -10.05 3.82
CA GLY A 116 -3.38 -11.32 4.52
C GLY A 116 -4.82 -11.39 5.03
N TRP A 117 -5.39 -10.26 5.42
CA TRP A 117 -6.80 -10.11 5.78
C TRP A 117 -7.24 -8.65 5.62
N ALA A 118 -8.55 -8.42 5.51
CA ALA A 118 -9.15 -7.10 5.45
C ALA A 118 -10.44 -7.04 6.27
N LYS A 119 -10.68 -5.89 6.92
CA LYS A 119 -11.93 -5.51 7.57
C LYS A 119 -12.43 -4.18 7.00
N VAL A 120 -13.73 -4.06 6.80
CA VAL A 120 -14.41 -2.82 6.38
C VAL A 120 -15.33 -2.40 7.52
N ASP A 121 -15.08 -1.23 8.10
CA ASP A 121 -15.76 -0.72 9.30
C ASP A 121 -15.86 -1.77 10.43
N GLY A 122 -14.75 -2.46 10.65
CA GLY A 122 -14.62 -3.50 11.68
C GLY A 122 -15.21 -4.86 11.29
N GLN A 123 -16.00 -4.95 10.22
CA GLN A 123 -16.57 -6.21 9.74
C GLN A 123 -15.56 -6.99 8.89
N PRO A 124 -15.42 -8.31 9.09
CA PRO A 124 -14.59 -9.14 8.23
C PRO A 124 -15.00 -9.03 6.76
N PHE A 125 -14.03 -8.78 5.88
CA PHE A 125 -14.24 -8.71 4.44
C PHE A 125 -13.48 -9.84 3.73
N TYR A 126 -12.24 -10.07 4.13
CA TYR A 126 -11.37 -11.07 3.54
C TYR A 126 -10.40 -11.61 4.58
N SER A 127 -10.06 -12.89 4.48
CA SER A 127 -8.91 -13.49 5.15
C SER A 127 -8.36 -14.58 4.25
N GLU A 128 -7.05 -14.65 4.10
CA GLU A 128 -6.43 -15.86 3.57
C GLU A 128 -6.72 -17.01 4.54
N GLN A 129 -7.21 -18.12 4.01
CA GLN A 129 -7.21 -19.37 4.75
C GLN A 129 -5.75 -19.82 4.86
N ALA A 130 -5.30 -20.16 6.07
CA ALA A 130 -4.01 -20.81 6.23
C ALA A 130 -4.07 -22.13 5.45
N ALA A 131 -3.12 -22.31 4.52
CA ALA A 131 -2.88 -23.60 3.88
C ALA A 131 -2.35 -24.62 4.90
#